data_AF-A0A077XMS3-F1
#
_entry.id   AF-A0A077XMS3-F1
#
_cell.length_a   1.000
_cell.length_b   1.000
_cell.length_c   1.000
_cell.angle_alpha   90.00
_cell.angle_beta   90.00
_cell.angle_gamma   90.00
#
_symmetry.space_group_name_H-M   'P 1'
#
loop_
_entity.id
_entity.type
_entity.pdbx_description
1 polymer ?
#
loop_
_entity_poly.entity_id
_entity_poly.type
_entity_poly.pdbx_seq_one_letter_code
_entity_poly.pdbx_strand_id
1 'polypeptide(L)'
;MNSNIKFFIIIIVSVIGILYVPLKLIFLNNNLTPIQGSLIEVKKSGTRIPFYRFRISDYSNIFYNGGTGFLSNFKSDKEILYNKNDKKITFFINKNDTCRIKEGKDIKYIGLQKKNIYIDLFYYNFSQLSKLPFFMFCIIMMCLNAYGIYAFKERTFEVLILLYLFYGILILVL
;
A
#
# COMPACT_ATOMS: atom_id res chain seq x y z
N MET A 1 -9.87 -35.33 13.92
CA MET A 1 -10.44 -34.49 12.84
C MET A 1 -10.32 -35.24 11.53
N ASN A 2 -11.41 -35.35 10.76
CA ASN A 2 -11.48 -36.16 9.53
C ASN A 2 -10.45 -35.67 8.48
N SER A 3 -9.85 -36.59 7.72
CA SER A 3 -8.80 -36.29 6.73
C SER A 3 -9.27 -35.25 5.71
N ASN A 4 -10.51 -35.40 5.22
CA ASN A 4 -11.14 -34.46 4.29
C ASN A 4 -11.27 -33.05 4.88
N ILE A 5 -11.57 -32.93 6.18
CA ILE A 5 -11.69 -31.63 6.84
C ILE A 5 -10.33 -30.91 6.89
N LYS A 6 -9.24 -31.65 7.18
CA LYS A 6 -7.88 -31.08 7.18
C LYS A 6 -7.48 -30.58 5.79
N PHE A 7 -7.79 -31.36 4.75
CA PHE A 7 -7.57 -30.98 3.36
C PHE A 7 -8.25 -29.65 3.01
N PHE A 8 -9.55 -29.54 3.28
CA PHE A 8 -10.30 -28.31 3.01
C PHE A 8 -9.78 -27.12 3.79
N ILE A 9 -9.42 -27.29 5.06
CA ILE A 9 -8.86 -26.20 5.88
C ILE A 9 -7.56 -25.67 5.26
N ILE A 10 -6.63 -26.54 4.87
CA ILE A 10 -5.34 -26.10 4.29
C ILE A 10 -5.57 -25.34 2.98
N ILE A 11 -6.49 -25.82 2.14
CA ILE A 11 -6.87 -25.12 0.91
C ILE A 11 -7.46 -23.75 1.21
N ILE A 12 -8.43 -23.67 2.13
CA ILE A 12 -9.09 -22.40 2.47
C ILE A 12 -8.06 -21.39 3.00
N VAL A 13 -7.19 -21.81 3.92
CA VAL A 13 -6.14 -20.94 4.47
C VAL A 13 -5.18 -20.48 3.36
N SER A 14 -4.84 -21.36 2.42
CA SER A 14 -3.99 -21.02 1.26
C SER A 14 -4.66 -20.06 0.29
N VAL A 15 -5.93 -20.26 -0.02
CA VAL A 15 -6.66 -19.33 -0.88
C VAL A 15 -6.80 -17.96 -0.22
N ILE A 16 -7.12 -17.92 1.08
CA ILE A 16 -7.20 -16.66 1.84
C ILE A 16 -5.85 -15.93 1.84
N GLY A 17 -4.74 -16.66 2.01
CA GLY A 17 -3.41 -16.07 2.01
C GLY A 17 -3.04 -15.44 0.66
N ILE A 18 -3.41 -16.07 -0.47
CA ILE A 18 -3.23 -15.49 -1.81
C ILE A 18 -4.10 -14.24 -2.00
N LEU A 19 -5.35 -14.29 -1.53
CA LEU A 19 -6.29 -13.18 -1.65
C LEU A 19 -5.99 -12.02 -0.68
N TYR A 20 -5.09 -12.19 0.29
CA TYR A 20 -4.81 -11.19 1.32
C TYR A 20 -4.46 -9.81 0.75
N VAL A 21 -3.49 -9.74 -0.16
CA VAL A 21 -3.02 -8.47 -0.73
C VAL A 21 -4.08 -7.83 -1.63
N PRO A 22 -4.71 -8.50 -2.61
CA PRO A 22 -5.73 -7.85 -3.44
C PRO A 22 -6.90 -7.35 -2.59
N LEU A 23 -7.36 -8.13 -1.59
CA LEU A 23 -8.40 -7.68 -0.66
C LEU A 23 -7.93 -6.48 0.17
N LYS A 24 -6.68 -6.48 0.64
CA LYS A 24 -6.10 -5.36 1.39
C LYS A 24 -6.04 -4.09 0.54
N LEU A 25 -5.66 -4.19 -0.74
CA LEU A 25 -5.61 -3.05 -1.66
C LEU A 25 -7.00 -2.49 -1.95
N ILE A 26 -8.00 -3.35 -2.15
CA ILE A 26 -9.40 -2.94 -2.32
C ILE A 26 -9.88 -2.19 -1.06
N PHE A 27 -9.60 -2.74 0.12
CA PHE A 27 -9.97 -2.11 1.40
C PHE A 27 -9.29 -0.74 1.57
N LEU A 28 -7.99 -0.66 1.26
CA LEU A 28 -7.25 0.61 1.31
C LEU A 28 -7.87 1.63 0.37
N ASN A 29 -8.13 1.27 -0.89
CA ASN A 29 -8.74 2.16 -1.87
C ASN A 29 -10.10 2.70 -1.39
N ASN A 30 -10.96 1.81 -0.86
CA ASN A 30 -12.28 2.18 -0.34
C ASN A 30 -12.20 3.08 0.90
N ASN A 31 -11.06 3.06 1.61
CA ASN A 31 -10.83 3.86 2.80
C ASN A 31 -10.11 5.20 2.50
N LEU A 32 -9.97 5.56 1.22
CA LEU A 32 -9.42 6.83 0.81
C LEU A 32 -10.49 7.85 0.48
N THR A 33 -10.17 9.10 0.81
CA THR A 33 -11.00 10.27 0.54
C THR A 33 -10.16 11.28 -0.22
N PRO A 34 -10.59 11.72 -1.41
CA PRO A 34 -9.87 12.75 -2.14
C PRO A 34 -9.99 14.09 -1.43
N ILE A 35 -8.88 14.80 -1.32
CA ILE A 35 -8.78 16.19 -0.88
C ILE A 35 -8.25 16.99 -2.06
N GLN A 36 -8.89 18.14 -2.31
CA GLN A 36 -8.50 19.07 -3.35
C GLN A 36 -8.28 20.43 -2.72
N GLY A 37 -7.29 21.17 -3.23
CA GLY A 37 -7.01 22.52 -2.75
C GLY A 37 -5.82 23.13 -3.46
N SER A 38 -5.63 24.43 -3.24
CA SER A 38 -4.49 25.15 -3.83
C SER A 38 -3.30 25.15 -2.89
N LEU A 39 -2.13 24.75 -3.37
CA LEU A 39 -0.90 24.78 -2.58
C LEU A 39 -0.50 26.21 -2.19
N ILE A 40 -0.26 26.44 -0.90
CA ILE A 40 0.25 27.71 -0.37
C ILE A 40 1.71 27.58 0.08
N GLU A 41 2.07 26.43 0.65
CA GLU A 41 3.38 26.20 1.24
C GLU A 41 3.83 24.77 0.97
N VAL A 42 5.08 24.57 0.56
CA VAL A 42 5.72 23.26 0.40
C VAL A 42 7.11 23.32 1.04
N LYS A 43 7.40 22.36 1.91
CA LYS A 43 8.68 22.19 2.60
C LYS A 43 9.18 20.76 2.41
N LYS A 44 10.34 20.62 1.75
CA LYS A 44 11.06 19.35 1.65
C LYS A 44 11.90 19.12 2.91
N SER A 45 11.95 17.87 3.38
CA SER A 45 12.86 17.49 4.46
C SER A 45 14.31 17.38 3.99
N GLY A 46 15.25 17.69 4.88
CA GLY A 46 16.69 17.50 4.65
C GLY A 46 17.17 16.06 4.88
N THR A 47 16.27 15.08 5.01
CA THR A 47 16.63 13.69 5.30
C THR A 47 17.06 12.94 4.04
N ARG A 48 17.89 11.89 4.19
CA ARG A 48 18.35 11.02 3.08
C ARG A 48 17.20 10.48 2.22
N ILE A 49 16.04 10.22 2.85
CA ILE A 49 14.78 9.94 2.15
C ILE A 49 13.96 11.24 2.19
N PRO A 50 13.79 11.94 1.07
CA PRO A 50 13.07 13.21 1.07
C PRO A 50 11.58 12.97 1.31
N PHE A 51 11.04 13.66 2.31
CA PHE A 51 9.60 13.76 2.52
C PHE A 51 9.14 15.21 2.34
N TYR A 52 7.89 15.38 1.91
CA TYR A 52 7.30 16.68 1.65
C TYR A 52 6.21 16.97 2.67
N ARG A 53 6.25 18.18 3.25
CA ARG A 53 5.17 18.78 4.02
C ARG A 53 4.56 19.91 3.22
N PHE A 54 3.25 20.04 3.20
CA PHE A 54 2.59 21.14 2.50
C PHE A 54 1.32 21.59 3.20
N ARG A 55 0.88 22.80 2.84
CA ARG A 55 -0.41 23.38 3.25
C ARG A 55 -1.22 23.77 2.02
N ILE A 56 -2.54 23.63 2.13
CA ILE A 56 -3.50 24.05 1.11
C ILE A 56 -4.43 25.12 1.65
N SER A 57 -4.94 25.98 0.77
CA SER A 57 -5.76 27.16 1.14
C SER A 57 -6.96 26.87 2.01
N ASP A 58 -7.60 25.72 1.78
CA ASP A 58 -8.92 25.46 2.34
C ASP A 58 -8.83 24.74 3.71
N TYR A 59 -7.62 24.47 4.20
CA TYR A 59 -7.38 23.68 5.40
C TYR A 59 -6.21 24.22 6.22
N SER A 60 -6.37 24.30 7.55
CA SER A 60 -5.31 24.73 8.47
C SER A 60 -4.25 23.66 8.74
N ASN A 61 -4.50 22.42 8.33
CA ASN A 61 -3.64 21.27 8.58
C ASN A 61 -2.34 21.31 7.77
N ILE A 62 -1.31 20.65 8.32
CA ILE A 62 -0.10 20.30 7.57
C ILE A 62 -0.28 18.89 7.03
N PHE A 63 -0.16 18.75 5.71
CA PHE A 63 -0.18 17.45 5.04
C PHE A 63 1.25 16.99 4.79
N TYR A 64 1.54 15.72 5.07
CA TYR A 64 2.88 15.18 4.83
C TYR A 64 2.84 13.76 4.25
N ASN A 65 3.87 13.41 3.47
CA ASN A 65 4.09 12.04 3.00
C ASN A 65 5.20 11.38 3.82
N GLY A 66 5.10 10.07 4.06
CA GLY A 66 6.18 9.26 4.60
C GLY A 66 7.08 8.60 3.55
N GLY A 67 6.94 8.90 2.26
CA GLY A 67 7.68 8.24 1.18
C GLY A 67 7.30 8.70 -0.23
N THR A 68 7.21 7.74 -1.17
CA THR A 68 6.80 7.95 -2.56
C THR A 68 5.37 8.49 -2.63
N GLY A 69 5.19 9.63 -3.27
CA GLY A 69 3.87 10.14 -3.61
C GLY A 69 3.97 11.29 -4.60
N PHE A 70 2.82 11.76 -5.07
CA PHE A 70 2.72 12.75 -6.13
C PHE A 70 3.76 13.88 -6.03
N LEU A 71 3.86 14.56 -4.88
CA LEU A 71 4.82 15.66 -4.66
C LEU A 71 6.29 15.22 -4.62
N SER A 72 6.60 14.00 -4.18
CA SER A 72 7.99 13.50 -4.18
C SER A 72 8.49 13.18 -5.59
N ASN A 73 7.60 13.08 -6.58
CA ASN A 73 7.98 12.89 -7.99
C ASN A 73 8.32 14.21 -8.69
N PHE A 74 7.92 15.34 -8.12
CA PHE A 74 8.32 16.66 -8.63
C PHE A 74 9.72 16.97 -8.14
N LYS A 75 10.61 17.29 -9.08
CA LYS A 75 12.05 17.42 -8.81
C LYS A 75 12.42 18.73 -8.10
N SER A 76 11.58 19.77 -8.16
CA SER A 76 11.87 21.04 -7.48
C SER A 76 10.65 21.69 -6.79
N ASP A 77 10.88 22.16 -5.56
CA ASP A 77 9.88 22.85 -4.73
C ASP A 77 9.40 24.15 -5.39
N LYS A 78 10.28 24.81 -6.15
CA LYS A 78 9.98 26.05 -6.89
C LYS A 78 9.04 25.82 -8.08
N GLU A 79 9.21 24.74 -8.82
CA GLU A 79 8.28 24.38 -9.90
C GLU A 79 6.89 24.03 -9.36
N ILE A 80 6.82 23.40 -8.18
CA ILE A 80 5.54 23.06 -7.54
C ILE A 80 4.78 24.31 -7.07
N LEU A 81 5.48 25.29 -6.49
CA LEU A 81 4.84 26.49 -5.90
C LEU A 81 4.59 27.63 -6.90
N TYR A 82 5.46 27.80 -7.90
CA TYR A 82 5.48 29.00 -8.76
C TYR A 82 5.04 28.76 -10.20
N ASN A 83 4.72 27.52 -10.59
CA ASN A 83 4.11 27.27 -11.89
C ASN A 83 2.64 27.72 -11.88
N LYS A 84 2.35 28.84 -12.54
CA LYS A 84 1.09 29.60 -12.42
C LYS A 84 -0.17 28.87 -12.89
N ASN A 85 -0.04 27.76 -13.63
CA ASN A 85 -1.16 27.11 -14.28
C ASN A 85 -1.75 25.92 -13.48
N ASP A 86 -1.02 25.33 -12.52
CA ASP A 86 -1.44 24.07 -11.84
C ASP A 86 -1.24 24.09 -10.31
N LYS A 87 -1.77 25.10 -9.61
CA LYS A 87 -1.73 25.13 -8.13
C LYS A 87 -2.71 24.18 -7.44
N LYS A 88 -3.70 23.67 -8.18
CA LYS A 88 -4.72 22.75 -7.65
C LYS A 88 -4.16 21.33 -7.62
N ILE A 89 -3.95 20.81 -6.42
CA ILE A 89 -3.56 19.42 -6.24
C ILE A 89 -4.77 18.59 -5.82
N THR A 90 -4.78 17.33 -6.26
CA THR A 90 -5.68 16.30 -5.70
C THR A 90 -4.81 15.24 -5.06
N PHE A 91 -5.06 14.94 -3.80
CA PHE A 91 -4.40 13.86 -3.07
C PHE A 91 -5.42 13.11 -2.23
N PHE A 92 -5.00 12.02 -1.60
CA PHE A 92 -5.91 11.18 -0.84
C PHE A 92 -5.47 11.11 0.62
N ILE A 93 -6.43 11.10 1.53
CA ILE A 93 -6.20 10.83 2.96
C ILE A 93 -7.07 9.65 3.39
N ASN A 94 -6.69 9.03 4.51
CA ASN A 94 -7.53 8.00 5.12
C ASN A 94 -8.82 8.63 5.66
N LYS A 95 -9.98 8.00 5.43
CA LYS A 95 -11.27 8.48 5.96
C LYS A 95 -11.24 8.66 7.47
N ASN A 96 -10.51 7.82 8.20
CA ASN A 96 -10.37 7.92 9.65
C ASN A 96 -9.62 9.20 10.09
N ASP A 97 -8.79 9.78 9.22
CA ASP A 97 -8.07 11.01 9.50
C ASP A 97 -8.89 12.27 9.16
N THR A 98 -10.09 12.12 8.57
CA THR A 98 -10.97 13.27 8.26
C THR A 98 -11.39 14.04 9.51
N CYS A 99 -11.56 13.38 10.65
CA CYS A 99 -11.85 14.05 11.92
C CYS A 99 -10.71 15.00 12.35
N ARG A 100 -9.46 14.66 12.02
CA ARG A 100 -8.27 15.46 12.36
C ARG A 100 -8.20 16.77 11.58
N ILE A 101 -8.93 16.88 10.47
CA ILE A 101 -9.06 18.11 9.70
C ILE A 101 -9.60 19.23 10.60
N LYS A 102 -10.66 18.95 11.37
CA LYS A 102 -11.28 19.93 12.27
C LYS A 102 -10.39 20.32 13.45
N GLU A 103 -9.43 19.47 13.80
CA GLU A 103 -8.54 19.65 14.95
C GLU A 103 -7.22 20.35 14.58
N GLY A 104 -6.99 20.66 13.30
CA GLY A 104 -5.75 21.32 12.84
C GLY A 104 -4.47 20.49 13.02
N LYS A 105 -4.59 19.17 13.23
CA LYS A 105 -3.44 18.26 13.43
C LYS A 105 -2.78 17.87 12.11
N ASP A 106 -1.55 17.40 12.18
CA ASP A 106 -0.82 16.88 11.01
C ASP A 106 -1.53 15.64 10.43
N ILE A 107 -1.67 15.60 9.10
CA ILE A 107 -2.35 14.51 8.38
C ILE A 107 -1.39 13.88 7.38
N LYS A 108 -1.24 12.55 7.46
CA LYS A 108 -0.49 11.79 6.46
C LYS A 108 -1.35 11.65 5.20
N TYR A 109 -0.81 12.01 4.05
CA TYR A 109 -1.48 11.83 2.77
C TYR A 109 -0.85 10.71 1.93
N ILE A 110 -1.62 10.24 0.96
CA ILE A 110 -1.24 9.26 -0.05
C ILE A 110 -1.33 9.95 -1.41
N GLY A 111 -0.18 10.08 -2.06
CA GLY A 111 -0.09 10.70 -3.38
C GLY A 111 -0.20 9.66 -4.48
N LEU A 112 -1.41 9.42 -4.98
CA LEU A 112 -1.68 8.49 -6.08
C LEU A 112 -1.45 9.16 -7.44
N GLN A 113 -0.60 8.58 -8.27
CA GLN A 113 -0.53 8.85 -9.70
C GLN A 113 -1.71 8.11 -10.35
N LYS A 114 -2.82 8.81 -10.62
CA LYS A 114 -4.10 8.31 -11.18
C LYS A 114 -4.01 7.25 -12.31
N LYS A 115 -2.85 7.09 -12.96
CA LYS A 115 -2.55 6.06 -13.97
C LYS A 115 -2.67 4.63 -13.45
N ASN A 116 -2.23 4.31 -12.23
CA ASN A 116 -2.44 2.97 -11.66
C ASN A 116 -2.51 2.99 -10.11
N ILE A 117 -3.69 3.31 -9.60
CA ILE A 117 -3.97 3.50 -8.17
C ILE A 117 -3.54 2.28 -7.33
N TYR A 118 -3.80 1.05 -7.79
CA TYR A 118 -3.50 -0.14 -7.00
C TYR A 118 -2.00 -0.40 -6.84
N ILE A 119 -1.20 -0.06 -7.85
CA ILE A 119 0.27 -0.14 -7.76
C ILE A 119 0.78 0.89 -6.74
N ASP A 120 0.28 2.12 -6.79
CA ASP A 120 0.68 3.15 -5.83
C ASP A 120 0.27 2.78 -4.39
N LEU A 121 -0.93 2.21 -4.21
CA LEU A 121 -1.39 1.69 -2.92
C LEU A 121 -0.55 0.51 -2.44
N PHE A 122 -0.10 -0.34 -3.37
CA PHE A 122 0.81 -1.43 -3.07
C PHE A 122 2.13 -0.89 -2.55
N TYR A 123 2.77 0.04 -3.23
CA TYR A 123 4.01 0.67 -2.75
C TYR A 123 3.84 1.41 -1.42
N TYR A 124 2.69 2.06 -1.25
CA TYR A 124 2.36 2.75 0.00
C TYR A 124 2.24 1.78 1.19
N ASN A 125 1.60 0.62 0.99
CA ASN A 125 1.36 -0.36 2.06
C ASN A 125 2.54 -1.32 2.27
N PHE A 126 3.16 -1.76 1.18
CA PHE A 126 4.34 -2.63 1.14
C PHE A 126 5.61 -1.81 0.92
N SER A 127 5.85 -0.88 1.86
CA SER A 127 7.14 -0.23 2.00
C SER A 127 8.27 -1.26 2.14
N GLN A 128 9.51 -0.85 1.90
CA GLN A 128 10.68 -1.73 1.86
C GLN A 128 10.80 -2.65 3.09
N LEU A 129 10.38 -2.19 4.27
CA LEU A 129 10.40 -2.97 5.52
C LEU A 129 9.25 -3.97 5.65
N SER A 130 8.07 -3.70 5.07
CA SER A 130 6.91 -4.60 5.14
C SER A 130 6.90 -5.70 4.07
N LYS A 131 7.80 -5.63 3.07
CA LYS A 131 7.99 -6.70 2.07
C LYS A 131 8.54 -8.00 2.68
N LEU A 132 9.51 -7.88 3.58
CA LEU A 132 10.19 -9.02 4.22
C LEU A 132 9.26 -9.92 5.05
N PRO A 133 8.42 -9.40 5.98
CA PRO A 133 7.48 -10.24 6.71
C PRO A 133 6.43 -10.90 5.80
N PHE A 134 6.03 -10.24 4.69
CA PHE A 134 5.12 -10.85 3.73
C PHE A 134 5.78 -11.98 2.93
N PHE A 135 7.05 -11.81 2.55
CA PHE A 135 7.82 -12.88 1.91
C PHE A 135 7.98 -14.09 2.85
N MET A 136 8.28 -13.86 4.14
CA MET A 136 8.30 -14.92 5.15
C MET A 136 6.94 -15.63 5.28
N PHE A 137 5.84 -14.88 5.25
CA PHE A 137 4.50 -15.47 5.21
C PHE A 137 4.31 -16.38 3.99
N CYS A 138 4.76 -15.99 2.80
CA CYS A 138 4.70 -16.84 1.61
C CYS A 138 5.48 -18.15 1.80
N ILE A 139 6.67 -18.11 2.41
CA ILE A 139 7.46 -19.31 2.74
C ILE A 139 6.69 -20.22 3.69
N ILE A 140 6.09 -19.68 4.76
CA ILE A 140 5.30 -20.46 5.72
C ILE A 140 4.13 -21.14 5.00
N MET A 141 3.46 -20.44 4.09
CA MET A 141 2.37 -21.00 3.29
C MET A 141 2.85 -22.09 2.32
N MET A 142 4.03 -21.95 1.72
CA MET A 142 4.65 -23.02 0.93
C MET A 142 4.92 -24.26 1.77
N CYS A 143 5.46 -24.11 2.99
CA CYS A 143 5.68 -25.22 3.92
C CYS A 143 4.36 -25.92 4.31
N LEU A 144 3.30 -25.16 4.56
CA LEU A 144 1.97 -25.70 4.84
C LEU A 144 1.41 -26.50 3.67
N ASN A 145 1.59 -26.02 2.43
CA ASN A 145 1.17 -26.73 1.22
C ASN A 145 2.06 -27.95 0.94
N ALA A 146 3.36 -27.90 1.24
CA ALA A 146 4.25 -29.07 1.16
C ALA A 146 3.83 -30.18 2.13
N TYR A 147 3.41 -29.82 3.34
CA TYR A 147 2.76 -30.77 4.25
C TYR A 147 1.47 -31.35 3.63
N GLY A 148 0.68 -30.53 2.94
CA GLY A 148 -0.49 -30.97 2.18
C GLY A 148 -0.16 -32.03 1.12
N ILE A 149 0.93 -31.84 0.35
CA ILE A 149 1.42 -32.86 -0.60
C ILE A 149 1.76 -34.15 0.12
N TYR A 150 2.53 -34.07 1.21
CA TYR A 150 2.94 -35.25 1.96
C TYR A 150 1.75 -36.03 2.53
N ALA A 151 0.76 -35.33 3.07
CA ALA A 151 -0.39 -35.94 3.75
C ALA A 151 -1.49 -36.45 2.80
N PHE A 152 -1.75 -35.75 1.69
CA PHE A 152 -2.90 -36.02 0.82
C PHE A 152 -2.52 -36.45 -0.61
N LYS A 153 -1.26 -36.21 -1.04
CA LYS A 153 -0.74 -36.57 -2.38
C LYS A 153 -1.52 -35.97 -3.55
N GLU A 154 -2.14 -34.81 -3.33
CA GLU A 154 -2.94 -34.10 -4.32
C GLU A 154 -2.14 -33.00 -5.03
N ARG A 155 -2.29 -32.92 -6.36
CA ARG A 155 -1.56 -31.96 -7.21
C ARG A 155 -1.93 -30.50 -6.94
N THR A 156 -3.11 -30.25 -6.36
CA THR A 156 -3.57 -28.91 -5.99
C THR A 156 -2.59 -28.17 -5.09
N PHE A 157 -1.93 -28.89 -4.16
CA PHE A 157 -0.95 -28.27 -3.27
C PHE A 157 0.33 -27.86 -3.98
N GLU A 158 0.76 -28.57 -5.03
CA GLU A 158 1.90 -28.16 -5.87
C GLU A 158 1.61 -26.83 -6.57
N VAL A 159 0.40 -26.68 -7.12
CA VAL A 159 -0.04 -25.43 -7.76
C VAL A 159 -0.03 -24.28 -6.76
N LEU A 160 -0.52 -24.50 -5.53
CA LEU A 160 -0.51 -23.47 -4.48
C LEU A 160 0.92 -23.08 -4.09
N ILE A 161 1.87 -24.02 -4.00
CA ILE A 161 3.29 -23.72 -3.74
C ILE A 161 3.85 -22.82 -4.84
N LEU A 162 3.61 -23.15 -6.11
CA LEU A 162 4.08 -22.35 -7.25
C LEU A 162 3.47 -20.93 -7.23
N LEU A 163 2.20 -20.80 -6.90
CA LEU A 163 1.54 -19.51 -6.76
C LEU A 163 2.19 -18.67 -5.64
N TYR A 164 2.45 -19.27 -4.48
CA TYR A 164 3.12 -18.57 -3.37
C TYR A 164 4.56 -18.19 -3.68
N LEU A 165 5.30 -19.04 -4.40
CA LEU A 165 6.65 -18.72 -4.86
C LEU A 165 6.62 -17.52 -5.80
N PHE A 166 5.73 -17.55 -6.80
CA PHE A 166 5.54 -16.43 -7.71
C PHE A 166 5.16 -15.15 -6.96
N TYR A 167 4.25 -15.26 -5.98
CA TYR A 167 3.80 -14.13 -5.18
C TYR A 167 4.92 -13.53 -4.31
N GLY A 168 5.73 -14.39 -3.70
CA GLY A 168 6.90 -13.98 -2.93
C GLY A 168 7.95 -13.26 -3.77
N ILE A 169 8.20 -13.74 -5.00
CA ILE A 169 9.12 -13.05 -5.92
C ILE A 169 8.54 -11.69 -6.34
N LEU A 170 7.26 -11.66 -6.70
CA LEU A 170 6.57 -10.45 -7.13
C LEU A 170 6.67 -9.33 -6.08
N ILE A 171 6.49 -9.64 -4.79
CA ILE A 171 6.57 -8.64 -3.72
C ILE A 171 7.99 -8.12 -3.46
N LEU A 172 9.02 -8.89 -3.80
CA LEU A 172 10.41 -8.47 -3.64
C LEU A 172 10.85 -7.57 -4.80
N VAL A 173 10.38 -7.87 -6.00
CA VAL A 173 10.71 -7.13 -7.23
C VAL A 173 9.94 -5.81 -7.33
N LEU A 174 8.64 -5.82 -7.05
CA LEU A 174 7.82 -4.62 -6.96
C LEU A 174 8.12 -3.92 -5.66
#